data_AF-A0A1X4JFK0-F1
#
_entry.id   AF-A0A1X4JFK0-F1
#
_cell.length_a   1.000
_cell.length_b   1.000
_cell.length_c   1.000
_cell.angle_alpha   90.00
_cell.angle_beta   90.00
_cell.angle_gamma   90.00
#
_symmetry.space_group_name_H-M   'P 1'
#
loop_
_entity.id
_entity.type
_entity.pdbx_description
1 polymer ?
#
loop_
_entity_poly.entity_id
_entity_poly.type
_entity_poly.pdbx_seq_one_letter_code
_entity_poly.pdbx_strand_id
1 'polypeptide(L)'
;MRNLSNRNKILIIIVVIAVFHLGTNAVLSRIILGPKPPRPEITRGEFDFRLEYEVDGERIVIEDTIVALFDGFSADAGSMAWYRTWRLHLASDRRSRNILLDELEDGRRISYVPESANYFMGDVQKEREPNPNWYPFNGVTIEYPRNKTPEIGAKFISGLEDLYDRFGIRLVSWEHDPPIENRFE
;
A
#
# COMPACT_ATOMS: atom_id res chain seq x y z
N MET A 1 10.18 54.88 -7.86
CA MET A 1 10.74 53.50 -7.75
C MET A 1 12.01 53.44 -8.58
N ARG A 2 13.19 53.19 -7.98
CA ARG A 2 14.46 53.08 -8.75
C ARG A 2 14.47 51.76 -9.51
N ASN A 3 14.60 51.82 -10.83
CA ASN A 3 14.74 50.64 -11.67
C ASN A 3 16.10 49.97 -11.42
N LEU A 4 16.09 48.69 -11.03
CA LEU A 4 17.31 47.91 -10.83
C LEU A 4 18.06 47.72 -12.16
N SER A 5 19.37 47.92 -12.14
CA SER A 5 20.28 47.58 -13.24
C SER A 5 20.14 46.08 -13.61
N ASN A 6 20.25 45.76 -14.90
CA ASN A 6 20.22 44.37 -15.39
C ASN A 6 21.26 43.49 -14.70
N ARG A 7 22.43 44.04 -14.31
CA ARG A 7 23.46 43.32 -13.55
C ARG A 7 22.96 42.91 -12.15
N ASN A 8 22.23 43.80 -11.49
CA ASN A 8 21.67 43.52 -10.17
C ASN A 8 20.53 42.51 -10.25
N LYS A 9 19.72 42.56 -11.32
CA LYS A 9 18.68 41.57 -11.59
C LYS A 9 19.26 40.17 -11.79
N ILE A 10 20.32 40.04 -12.60
CA ILE A 10 21.01 38.75 -12.84
C ILE A 10 21.62 38.21 -11.53
N LEU A 11 22.28 39.07 -10.74
CA LEU A 11 22.87 38.66 -9.46
C LEU A 11 21.80 38.15 -8.48
N ILE A 12 20.66 38.84 -8.38
CA ILE A 12 19.53 38.42 -7.54
C ILE A 12 19.01 37.05 -7.98
N ILE A 13 18.84 36.83 -9.30
CA ILE A 13 18.38 35.54 -9.84
C ILE A 13 19.37 34.42 -9.46
N ILE A 14 20.68 34.64 -9.63
CA ILE A 14 21.70 33.65 -9.25
C ILE A 14 21.64 33.33 -7.76
N VAL A 15 21.53 34.36 -6.90
CA VAL A 15 21.42 34.17 -5.45
C VAL A 15 20.16 33.38 -5.08
N VAL A 16 19.01 33.69 -5.69
CA VAL A 16 17.76 32.96 -5.45
C VAL A 16 17.89 31.48 -5.86
N ILE A 17 18.50 31.20 -7.02
CA ILE A 17 18.74 29.81 -7.47
C ILE A 17 19.69 29.09 -6.51
N ALA A 18 20.78 29.74 -6.09
CA ALA A 18 21.76 29.15 -5.18
C ALA A 18 21.15 28.83 -3.80
N VAL A 19 20.35 29.74 -3.24
CA VAL A 19 19.64 29.52 -1.97
C VAL A 19 18.63 28.39 -2.10
N PHE A 20 17.89 28.33 -3.21
CA PHE A 20 16.95 27.24 -3.47
C PHE A 20 17.66 25.88 -3.53
N HIS A 21 18.77 25.78 -4.27
CA HIS A 21 19.54 24.54 -4.38
C HIS A 21 20.21 24.11 -3.06
N LEU A 22 20.75 25.05 -2.29
CA LEU A 22 21.32 24.75 -0.96
C LEU A 22 20.24 24.21 -0.01
N GLY A 23 19.04 24.81 -0.03
CA GLY A 23 17.90 24.35 0.77
C GLY A 23 17.45 22.93 0.40
N THR A 24 17.25 22.64 -0.90
CA THR A 24 16.80 21.31 -1.34
C THR A 24 17.84 20.22 -1.09
N ASN A 25 19.13 20.53 -1.27
CA ASN A 25 20.21 19.58 -1.00
C ASN A 25 20.38 19.28 0.49
N ALA A 26 20.16 20.27 1.36
CA ALA A 26 20.14 20.07 2.82
C ALA A 26 18.98 19.16 3.26
N VAL A 27 17.81 19.28 2.63
CA VAL A 27 16.64 18.41 2.89
C VAL A 27 16.91 16.99 2.41
N LEU A 28 17.39 16.82 1.17
CA LEU A 28 17.70 15.50 0.61
C LEU A 28 18.81 14.78 1.38
N SER A 29 19.86 15.50 1.79
CA SER A 29 20.93 14.92 2.60
C SER A 29 20.46 14.45 3.97
N ARG A 30 19.54 15.16 4.63
CA ARG A 30 18.91 14.68 5.88
C ARG A 30 18.13 13.40 5.70
N ILE A 31 17.42 13.25 4.58
CA ILE A 31 16.66 12.02 4.28
C ILE A 31 17.62 10.85 4.01
N ILE A 32 18.63 11.06 3.17
CA ILE A 32 19.58 10.00 2.78
C ILE A 32 20.48 9.56 3.95
N LEU A 33 20.94 10.51 4.77
CA LEU A 33 21.86 10.28 5.88
C LEU A 33 21.17 10.07 7.24
N GLY A 34 19.83 10.17 7.27
CA GLY A 34 19.06 9.93 8.48
C GLY A 34 19.24 8.51 9.02
N PRO A 35 19.08 8.29 10.33
CA PRO A 35 19.18 6.97 10.90
C PRO A 35 18.09 6.07 10.33
N LYS A 36 18.47 4.84 9.97
CA LYS A 36 17.51 3.80 9.62
C LYS A 36 16.87 3.28 10.91
N PRO A 37 15.58 2.94 10.89
CA PRO A 37 14.96 2.29 12.04
C PRO A 37 15.59 0.91 12.27
N PRO A 38 15.46 0.33 13.48
CA PRO A 38 15.97 -0.99 13.77
C PRO A 38 15.41 -2.05 12.82
N ARG A 39 16.23 -3.07 12.55
CA ARG A 39 15.84 -4.21 11.73
C ARG A 39 14.86 -5.09 12.53
N PRO A 40 13.83 -5.66 11.91
CA PRO A 40 12.96 -6.60 12.61
C PRO A 40 13.74 -7.87 12.99
N GLU A 41 13.39 -8.44 14.14
CA GLU A 41 13.89 -9.76 14.56
C GLU A 41 13.33 -10.87 13.65
N ILE A 42 12.01 -10.82 13.39
CA ILE A 42 11.33 -11.76 12.50
C ILE A 42 11.23 -11.14 11.11
N THR A 43 11.93 -11.71 10.12
CA THR A 43 11.98 -11.19 8.75
C THR A 43 11.03 -11.88 7.77
N ARG A 44 10.35 -12.95 8.20
CA ARG A 44 9.39 -13.72 7.38
C ARG A 44 8.24 -14.20 8.26
N GLY A 45 7.02 -14.01 7.78
CA GLY A 45 5.80 -14.56 8.38
C GLY A 45 4.97 -15.27 7.33
N GLU A 46 4.25 -16.30 7.76
CA GLU A 46 3.27 -17.05 6.98
C GLU A 46 1.98 -17.04 7.78
N PHE A 47 0.86 -16.74 7.11
CA PHE A 47 -0.43 -16.54 7.75
C PHE A 47 -1.49 -17.27 6.92
N ASP A 48 -1.99 -18.39 7.44
CA ASP A 48 -3.06 -19.12 6.78
C ASP A 48 -4.35 -18.30 6.85
N PHE A 49 -5.15 -18.38 5.79
CA PHE A 49 -6.43 -17.69 5.72
C PHE A 49 -7.51 -18.54 5.07
N ARG A 50 -8.76 -18.17 5.36
CA ARG A 50 -9.97 -18.70 4.76
C ARG A 50 -10.91 -17.55 4.41
N LEU A 51 -11.13 -17.36 3.12
CA LEU A 51 -12.07 -16.38 2.57
C LEU A 51 -13.30 -17.10 2.05
N GLU A 52 -14.46 -16.69 2.53
CA GLU A 52 -15.74 -17.21 2.09
C GLU A 52 -16.59 -16.09 1.51
N TYR A 53 -17.14 -16.33 0.32
CA TYR A 53 -18.00 -15.37 -0.36
C TYR A 53 -19.06 -16.09 -1.18
N GLU A 54 -20.11 -15.34 -1.53
CA GLU A 54 -21.15 -15.78 -2.44
C GLU A 54 -21.07 -14.96 -3.73
N VAL A 55 -21.26 -15.61 -4.87
CA VAL A 55 -21.44 -14.98 -6.18
C VAL A 55 -22.52 -15.75 -6.93
N ASP A 56 -23.50 -15.04 -7.49
CA ASP A 56 -24.65 -15.63 -8.18
C ASP A 56 -25.40 -16.73 -7.37
N GLY A 57 -25.37 -16.62 -6.04
CA GLY A 57 -26.00 -17.57 -5.12
C GLY A 57 -25.19 -18.85 -4.86
N GLU A 58 -24.01 -19.01 -5.47
CA GLU A 58 -23.06 -20.05 -5.16
C GLU A 58 -22.08 -19.59 -4.08
N ARG A 59 -21.80 -20.46 -3.11
CA ARG A 59 -20.87 -20.20 -2.01
C ARG A 59 -19.49 -20.76 -2.35
N ILE A 60 -18.50 -19.88 -2.40
CA ILE A 60 -17.12 -20.18 -2.76
C ILE A 60 -16.23 -19.97 -1.53
N VAL A 61 -15.30 -20.90 -1.33
CA VAL A 61 -14.29 -20.86 -0.26
C VAL A 61 -12.90 -20.88 -0.91
N ILE A 62 -12.06 -19.91 -0.53
CA ILE A 62 -10.65 -19.84 -0.91
C ILE A 62 -9.81 -19.97 0.36
N GLU A 63 -8.92 -20.94 0.37
CA GLU A 63 -7.94 -21.16 1.43
C GLU A 63 -6.54 -21.11 0.82
N ASP A 64 -5.65 -20.31 1.41
CA ASP A 64 -4.26 -20.17 1.01
C ASP A 64 -3.48 -19.52 2.17
N THR A 65 -2.18 -19.27 1.95
CA THR A 65 -1.30 -18.66 2.93
C THR A 65 -0.77 -17.33 2.41
N ILE A 66 -0.85 -16.29 3.22
CA ILE A 66 -0.18 -15.01 3.00
C ILE A 66 1.28 -15.14 3.46
N VAL A 67 2.22 -14.77 2.60
CA VAL A 67 3.65 -14.74 2.92
C VAL A 67 4.11 -13.29 2.97
N ALA A 68 4.59 -12.86 4.13
CA ALA A 68 5.16 -11.53 4.35
C ALA A 68 6.68 -11.63 4.52
N LEU A 69 7.42 -10.79 3.81
CA LEU A 69 8.90 -10.81 3.78
C LEU A 69 9.45 -9.42 3.99
N PHE A 70 10.47 -9.30 4.85
CA PHE A 70 11.22 -8.07 5.01
C PHE A 70 11.96 -7.74 3.72
N ASP A 71 11.78 -6.50 3.23
CA ASP A 71 12.33 -6.03 1.95
C ASP A 71 13.35 -4.90 2.10
N GLY A 72 13.73 -4.57 3.34
CA GLY A 72 14.72 -3.55 3.62
C GLY A 72 14.11 -2.26 4.14
N PHE A 73 14.58 -1.14 3.61
CA PHE A 73 14.23 0.19 4.09
C PHE A 73 14.00 1.14 2.93
N SER A 74 13.02 2.01 3.07
CA SER A 74 12.75 3.12 2.16
C SER A 74 12.67 4.43 2.92
N ALA A 75 12.90 5.53 2.23
CA ALA A 75 12.76 6.86 2.79
C ALA A 75 11.49 7.52 2.24
N ASP A 76 10.72 8.16 3.12
CA ASP A 76 9.55 8.96 2.73
C ASP A 76 9.92 10.44 2.76
N ALA A 77 9.75 11.11 1.63
CA ALA A 77 10.05 12.54 1.50
C ALA A 77 9.08 13.42 2.30
N GLY A 78 7.85 12.93 2.57
CA GLY A 78 6.85 13.64 3.37
C GLY A 78 7.20 13.65 4.85
N SER A 79 7.41 12.47 5.45
CA SER A 79 7.83 12.34 6.85
C SER A 79 9.31 12.62 7.09
N MET A 80 10.10 12.74 6.02
CA MET A 80 11.56 12.92 6.07
C MET A 80 12.29 11.83 6.88
N ALA A 81 11.75 10.61 6.91
CA ALA A 81 12.26 9.52 7.73
C ALA A 81 12.39 8.21 6.93
N TRP A 82 13.29 7.33 7.40
CA TRP A 82 13.37 5.96 6.95
C TRP A 82 12.30 5.09 7.63
N TYR A 83 11.73 4.18 6.87
CA TYR A 83 10.80 3.15 7.36
C TYR A 83 11.19 1.79 6.81
N ARG A 84 10.79 0.73 7.52
CA ARG A 84 10.96 -0.66 7.07
C ARG A 84 10.00 -0.96 5.94
N THR A 85 10.49 -1.65 4.92
CA THR A 85 9.66 -2.13 3.81
C THR A 85 9.41 -3.62 3.93
N TRP A 86 8.22 -4.01 3.51
CA TRP A 86 7.77 -5.39 3.50
C TRP A 86 7.13 -5.72 2.16
N ARG A 87 7.35 -6.93 1.68
CA ARG A 87 6.65 -7.51 0.52
C ARG A 87 5.63 -8.53 1.01
N LEU A 88 4.49 -8.58 0.32
CA LEU A 88 3.42 -9.55 0.57
C LEU A 88 3.10 -10.27 -0.73
N HIS A 89 2.91 -11.58 -0.65
CA HIS A 89 2.38 -12.38 -1.75
C HIS A 89 1.61 -13.59 -1.22
N LEU A 90 0.83 -14.23 -2.07
CA LEU A 90 0.18 -15.49 -1.78
C LEU A 90 1.18 -16.64 -1.92
N ALA A 91 1.02 -17.72 -1.16
CA ALA A 91 1.85 -18.91 -1.32
C ALA A 91 1.60 -19.58 -2.66
N SER A 92 0.34 -19.58 -3.12
CA SER A 92 -0.05 -20.05 -4.46
C SER A 92 0.46 -19.17 -5.61
N ASP A 93 0.57 -17.85 -5.41
CA ASP A 93 1.05 -16.89 -6.41
C ASP A 93 2.02 -15.86 -5.82
N ARG A 94 3.32 -16.07 -6.08
CA ARG A 94 4.40 -15.15 -5.65
C ARG A 94 4.36 -13.76 -6.30
N ARG A 95 3.54 -13.57 -7.34
CA ARG A 95 3.42 -12.29 -8.05
C ARG A 95 2.24 -11.46 -7.57
N SER A 96 1.27 -12.08 -6.91
CA SER A 96 0.06 -11.41 -6.44
C SER A 96 -0.04 -11.49 -4.93
N ARG A 97 -0.54 -10.41 -4.34
CA ARG A 97 -1.11 -10.42 -2.99
C ARG A 97 -2.62 -10.43 -2.98
N ASN A 98 -3.22 -10.14 -4.13
CA ASN A 98 -4.66 -9.97 -4.29
C ASN A 98 -5.27 -11.36 -4.56
N ILE A 99 -6.38 -11.65 -3.87
CA ILE A 99 -7.15 -12.87 -4.00
C ILE A 99 -8.24 -12.60 -5.03
N LEU A 100 -8.22 -13.31 -6.17
CA LEU A 100 -9.21 -13.14 -7.22
C LEU A 100 -10.57 -13.67 -6.75
N LEU A 101 -11.59 -12.82 -6.77
CA LEU A 101 -12.98 -13.20 -6.47
C LEU A 101 -13.72 -13.58 -7.74
N ASP A 102 -13.55 -12.77 -8.79
CA ASP A 102 -14.23 -12.97 -10.06
C ASP A 102 -13.50 -12.24 -11.21
N GLU A 103 -13.71 -12.73 -12.43
CA GLU A 103 -13.27 -12.09 -13.67
C GLU A 103 -14.48 -11.89 -14.59
N LEU A 104 -14.85 -10.64 -14.79
CA LEU A 104 -16.02 -10.28 -15.60
C LEU A 104 -15.74 -10.48 -17.09
N GLU A 105 -16.80 -10.73 -17.87
CA GLU A 105 -16.71 -10.94 -19.33
C GLU A 105 -15.98 -9.80 -20.08
N ASP A 106 -16.02 -8.58 -19.55
CA ASP A 106 -15.37 -7.44 -20.16
C ASP A 106 -13.86 -7.31 -19.84
N GLY A 107 -13.32 -8.25 -19.07
CA GLY A 107 -11.91 -8.38 -18.68
C GLY A 107 -11.54 -7.66 -17.38
N ARG A 108 -12.52 -7.12 -16.64
CA ARG A 108 -12.28 -6.57 -15.31
C ARG A 108 -12.09 -7.69 -14.29
N ARG A 109 -11.12 -7.52 -13.39
CA ARG A 109 -10.84 -8.48 -12.32
C ARG A 109 -11.23 -7.88 -10.98
N ILE A 110 -12.06 -8.59 -10.23
CA ILE A 110 -12.48 -8.20 -8.89
C ILE A 110 -11.64 -9.01 -7.92
N SER A 111 -10.94 -8.34 -7.02
CA SER A 111 -10.04 -9.02 -6.08
C SER A 111 -10.17 -8.47 -4.68
N TYR A 112 -10.14 -9.38 -3.72
CA TYR A 112 -9.96 -9.08 -2.32
C TYR A 112 -8.48 -8.81 -2.04
N VAL A 113 -8.21 -7.77 -1.28
CA VAL A 113 -6.89 -7.28 -0.93
C VAL A 113 -6.72 -7.48 0.57
N PRO A 114 -5.86 -8.42 0.98
CA PRO A 114 -5.55 -8.63 2.39
C PRO A 114 -4.86 -7.39 2.97
N GLU A 115 -4.78 -7.32 4.29
CA GLU A 115 -4.07 -6.25 4.98
C GLU A 115 -2.60 -6.15 4.55
N SER A 116 -2.00 -5.00 4.86
CA SER A 116 -0.58 -4.77 4.54
C SER A 116 0.34 -5.77 5.24
N ALA A 117 1.52 -6.06 4.66
CA ALA A 117 2.52 -6.85 5.36
C ALA A 117 2.97 -6.21 6.68
N ASN A 118 2.93 -4.88 6.80
CA ASN A 118 3.18 -4.19 8.06
C ASN A 118 2.21 -4.63 9.17
N TYR A 119 0.93 -4.80 8.85
CA TYR A 119 -0.07 -5.31 9.78
C TYR A 119 0.30 -6.72 10.25
N PHE A 120 0.44 -7.66 9.31
CA PHE A 120 0.77 -9.05 9.63
C PHE A 120 2.09 -9.21 10.39
N MET A 121 3.08 -8.36 10.09
CA MET A 121 4.41 -8.40 10.71
C MET A 121 4.52 -7.58 12.01
N GLY A 122 3.41 -7.07 12.54
CA GLY A 122 3.39 -6.30 13.78
C GLY A 122 4.11 -4.95 13.69
N ASP A 123 4.39 -4.47 12.48
CA ASP A 123 5.08 -3.21 12.18
C ASP A 123 4.09 -2.09 11.85
N VAL A 124 3.08 -1.95 12.70
CA VAL A 124 2.03 -0.94 12.55
C VAL A 124 2.47 0.35 13.25
N GLN A 125 2.52 1.45 12.52
CA GLN A 125 2.79 2.75 13.14
C GLN A 125 1.61 3.08 14.09
N LYS A 126 1.89 3.46 15.34
CA LYS A 126 0.86 3.79 16.36
C LYS A 126 -0.17 4.83 15.93
N GLU A 127 0.15 5.66 14.92
CA GLU A 127 -0.75 6.69 14.38
C GLU A 127 -1.65 6.17 13.24
N ARG A 128 -1.42 4.93 12.79
CA ARG A 128 -2.19 4.21 11.78
C ARG A 128 -2.68 2.89 12.36
N GLU A 129 -3.26 2.92 13.57
CA GLU A 129 -4.04 1.78 14.03
C GLU A 129 -5.04 1.42 12.91
N PRO A 130 -5.16 0.13 12.55
CA PRO A 130 -6.10 -0.29 11.52
C PRO A 130 -7.48 0.19 11.95
N ASN A 131 -8.11 1.05 11.16
CA ASN A 131 -9.45 1.49 11.46
C ASN A 131 -10.33 0.23 11.46
N PRO A 132 -10.96 -0.15 12.59
CA PRO A 132 -11.76 -1.37 12.66
C PRO A 132 -12.91 -1.38 11.64
N ASN A 133 -13.34 -0.20 11.19
CA ASN A 133 -14.38 -0.04 10.19
C ASN A 133 -13.90 -0.29 8.75
N TRP A 134 -12.60 -0.52 8.52
CA TRP A 134 -12.04 -0.83 7.20
C TRP A 134 -12.00 -2.32 6.90
N TYR A 135 -12.18 -3.18 7.91
CA TYR A 135 -12.02 -4.62 7.78
C TYR A 135 -13.25 -5.41 8.24
N PRO A 136 -13.62 -6.50 7.55
CA PRO A 136 -13.08 -7.01 6.27
C PRO A 136 -13.58 -6.24 5.02
N PHE A 137 -14.23 -5.09 5.18
CA PHE A 137 -15.21 -4.58 4.21
C PHE A 137 -14.70 -3.58 3.16
N ASN A 138 -13.48 -3.04 3.28
CA ASN A 138 -12.88 -2.12 2.29
C ASN A 138 -11.72 -2.76 1.49
N GLY A 139 -11.58 -4.08 1.55
CA GLY A 139 -10.51 -4.83 0.89
C GLY A 139 -10.72 -5.10 -0.60
N VAL A 140 -11.84 -4.70 -1.23
CA VAL A 140 -12.08 -5.10 -2.62
C VAL A 140 -11.64 -4.04 -3.62
N THR A 141 -10.90 -4.49 -4.63
CA THR A 141 -10.45 -3.67 -5.76
C THR A 141 -10.97 -4.22 -7.08
N ILE A 142 -11.22 -3.32 -8.02
CA ILE A 142 -11.51 -3.66 -9.42
C ILE A 142 -10.31 -3.23 -10.26
N GLU A 143 -9.67 -4.20 -10.91
CA GLU A 143 -8.63 -3.97 -11.90
C GLU A 143 -9.26 -3.91 -13.30
N TYR A 144 -8.90 -2.86 -14.05
CA TYR A 144 -9.37 -2.67 -15.42
C TYR A 144 -8.36 -3.23 -16.43
N PRO A 145 -8.80 -3.86 -17.53
CA PRO A 145 -7.89 -4.35 -18.55
C PRO A 145 -7.13 -3.18 -19.19
N ARG A 146 -5.81 -3.36 -19.35
CA ARG A 146 -4.84 -2.34 -19.82
C ARG A 146 -5.23 -1.59 -21.10
N ASN A 147 -6.16 -2.13 -21.88
CA ASN A 147 -6.44 -1.71 -23.24
C ASN A 147 -7.72 -0.84 -23.34
N LYS A 148 -8.48 -0.68 -22.24
CA LYS A 148 -9.83 -0.05 -22.28
C LYS A 148 -9.95 1.32 -21.59
N THR A 149 -9.01 1.74 -20.75
CA THR A 149 -9.09 3.03 -20.05
C THR A 149 -7.71 3.70 -19.84
N PRO A 150 -7.61 5.04 -19.92
CA PRO A 150 -6.42 5.78 -19.47
C PRO A 150 -6.23 5.73 -17.94
N GLU A 151 -7.28 5.35 -17.21
CA GLU A 151 -7.25 5.08 -15.77
C GLU A 151 -6.63 3.70 -15.50
N ILE A 152 -5.31 3.64 -15.54
CA ILE A 152 -4.57 2.56 -14.90
C ILE A 152 -4.72 2.78 -13.39
N GLY A 153 -5.75 2.19 -12.80
CA GLY A 153 -6.01 2.34 -11.37
C GLY A 153 -6.96 1.28 -10.85
N ALA A 154 -6.58 0.65 -9.75
CA ALA A 154 -7.51 -0.11 -8.93
C ALA A 154 -8.49 0.88 -8.27
N LYS A 155 -9.80 0.69 -8.45
CA LYS A 155 -10.80 1.45 -7.69
C LYS A 155 -11.19 0.65 -6.46
N PHE A 156 -11.05 1.27 -5.29
CA PHE A 156 -11.58 0.72 -4.03
C PHE A 156 -13.10 0.82 -4.05
N ILE A 157 -13.76 -0.29 -3.68
CA ILE A 157 -15.20 -0.29 -3.44
C ILE A 157 -15.41 0.07 -1.97
N SER A 158 -16.11 1.17 -1.73
CA SER A 158 -16.43 1.64 -0.38
C SER A 158 -17.71 0.94 0.10
N GLY A 159 -17.58 -0.28 0.61
CA GLY A 159 -18.67 -1.00 1.29
C GLY A 159 -19.18 -2.23 0.55
N LEU A 160 -19.73 -3.17 1.34
CA LEU A 160 -20.24 -4.46 0.87
C LEU A 160 -21.49 -4.36 0.00
N GLU A 161 -22.34 -3.37 0.26
CA GLU A 161 -23.60 -3.18 -0.48
C GLU A 161 -23.32 -2.87 -1.95
N ASP A 162 -22.34 -1.99 -2.21
CA ASP A 162 -21.87 -1.71 -3.57
C ASP A 162 -21.29 -2.94 -4.28
N LEU A 163 -20.65 -3.86 -3.56
CA LEU A 163 -20.08 -5.07 -4.13
C LEU A 163 -21.19 -6.04 -4.58
N TYR A 164 -22.21 -6.21 -3.74
CA TYR A 164 -23.35 -7.06 -4.04
C TYR A 164 -24.25 -6.46 -5.12
N ASP A 165 -24.63 -5.19 -5.01
CA ASP A 165 -25.57 -4.55 -5.94
C ASP A 165 -25.00 -4.44 -7.36
N ARG A 166 -23.68 -4.29 -7.49
CA ARG A 166 -23.02 -4.09 -8.79
C ARG A 166 -22.48 -5.37 -9.42
N PHE A 167 -22.12 -6.36 -8.60
CA PHE A 167 -21.41 -7.56 -9.07
C PHE A 167 -22.01 -8.87 -8.57
N GLY A 168 -23.07 -8.83 -7.75
CA GLY A 168 -23.66 -10.03 -7.17
C GLY A 168 -22.78 -10.72 -6.13
N ILE A 169 -21.66 -10.10 -5.73
CA ILE A 169 -20.69 -10.68 -4.80
C ILE A 169 -21.00 -10.25 -3.37
N ARG A 170 -21.16 -11.21 -2.47
CA ARG A 170 -21.31 -10.98 -1.02
C ARG A 170 -20.16 -11.64 -0.28
N LEU A 171 -19.33 -10.85 0.42
CA LEU A 171 -18.35 -11.41 1.35
C LEU A 171 -19.08 -11.98 2.57
N VAL A 172 -18.78 -13.23 2.92
CA VAL A 172 -19.41 -13.94 4.03
C VAL A 172 -18.50 -13.94 5.25
N SER A 173 -17.25 -14.37 5.09
CA SER A 173 -16.26 -14.35 6.18
C SER A 173 -14.83 -14.20 5.66
N TRP A 174 -13.99 -13.62 6.50
CA TRP A 174 -12.55 -13.54 6.31
C TRP A 174 -11.89 -13.92 7.63
N GLU A 175 -11.22 -15.07 7.62
CA GLU A 175 -10.49 -15.60 8.77
C GLU A 175 -9.02 -15.71 8.39
N HIS A 176 -8.12 -15.35 9.29
CA HIS A 176 -6.68 -15.48 9.08
C HIS A 176 -5.94 -15.59 10.41
N ASP A 177 -4.71 -16.09 10.35
CA ASP A 177 -3.81 -16.10 11.50
C ASP A 177 -3.55 -14.68 12.02
N PRO A 178 -3.45 -14.49 13.36
CA PRO A 178 -3.19 -13.18 13.92
C PRO A 178 -1.81 -12.66 13.51
N PRO A 179 -1.63 -11.33 13.46
CA PRO A 179 -0.31 -10.71 13.31
C PRO A 179 0.71 -11.24 14.33
N ILE A 180 1.97 -11.29 13.92
CA ILE A 180 3.06 -11.63 14.85
C ILE A 180 3.39 -10.45 15.77
N GLU A 181 3.83 -10.78 16.99
CA GLU A 181 4.48 -9.82 17.89
C GLU A 181 5.96 -9.72 17.52
N ASN A 182 6.31 -8.75 16.69
CA ASN A 182 7.69 -8.53 16.25
C ASN A 182 8.43 -7.52 17.12
N ARG A 183 9.76 -7.64 17.20
CA ARG A 183 10.63 -6.72 17.93
C ARG A 183 11.44 -5.87 16.96
N PHE A 184 11.63 -4.61 17.34
CA PHE A 184 12.30 -3.58 16.54
C PHE A 184 13.29 -2.79 17.41
N GLU A 185 14.15 -3.51 18.11
CA GLU A 185 15.18 -2.97 19.02
C GLU A 185 16.52 -2.76 18.32
#